data_AF-A0A538J633-F1
#
_entry.id   AF-A0A538J633-F1
#
_cell.length_a   1.000
_cell.length_b   1.000
_cell.length_c   1.000
_cell.angle_alpha   90.00
_cell.angle_beta   90.00
_cell.angle_gamma   90.00
#
_symmetry.space_group_name_H-M   'P 1'
#
loop_
_entity.id
_entity.type
_entity.pdbx_description
1 polymer ?
#
loop_
_entity_poly.entity_id
_entity_poly.type
_entity_poly.pdbx_seq_one_letter_code
_entity_poly.pdbx_strand_id
1 'polypeptide(L)'
;MSYTLRGRVDSRLAALLPVLLAAVILAAGLHRWWPIVLTALMAGVGLALDVEVYDRLLDYQPGWLAVPLGLLELALLMGIVRLAGIDAPFWPAVALFGGAWLFAQVLGHAGYPLLRLSYGDEGGELGRAGVAAAAVAGAVLVSSGGFAYAQRPPVVHLKAGVHRGPLVIARREILQGEPGAIVRGGIVVRHDDVTIRDVAVIGGENGIEIDDVHNVKLERVSVSGAKLDGIHVRRAAVQISDCSIDSLGNPYGQGIDISYTFDKEDSTVMGCTVVGGLEGIVVHFSNAMLMHNTVSRTTLHGIAMTEMSMGMVERNQVRDARGVGIFCNDHSMCMVERNVVVDTKRDDAGGDLWRAGFGVLASYSSEAELKDNALSANPRPAAAVLDSKLKLHR
;
A
#
# COMPACT_ATOMS: atom_id res chain seq x y z
N MET A 1 -36.83 -16.81 14.28
CA MET A 1 -37.93 -16.31 15.14
C MET A 1 -37.39 -16.25 16.55
N SER A 2 -37.27 -15.07 17.14
CA SER A 2 -36.85 -14.94 18.54
C SER A 2 -37.64 -13.83 19.22
N TYR A 3 -38.12 -14.13 20.42
CA TYR A 3 -39.02 -13.31 21.21
C TYR A 3 -38.34 -12.76 22.48
N THR A 4 -37.07 -13.11 22.71
CA THR A 4 -36.27 -12.63 23.83
C THR A 4 -34.92 -12.13 23.32
N LEU A 5 -34.35 -11.10 23.98
CA LEU A 5 -32.99 -10.65 23.70
C LEU A 5 -31.99 -11.81 23.73
N ARG A 6 -32.13 -12.69 24.74
CA ARG A 6 -31.28 -13.86 24.90
C ARG A 6 -31.38 -14.81 23.71
N GLY A 7 -32.58 -15.10 23.22
CA GLY A 7 -32.76 -15.94 22.05
C GLY A 7 -32.11 -15.36 20.80
N ARG A 8 -32.16 -14.03 20.61
CA ARG A 8 -31.51 -13.34 19.48
C ARG A 8 -29.99 -13.51 19.55
N VAL A 9 -29.41 -13.22 20.71
CA VAL A 9 -27.97 -13.33 20.94
C VAL A 9 -27.49 -14.78 20.79
N ASP A 10 -28.15 -15.74 21.45
CA ASP A 10 -27.81 -17.17 21.37
C ASP A 10 -27.84 -17.68 19.92
N SER A 11 -28.93 -17.40 19.20
CA SER A 11 -29.12 -17.85 17.82
C SER A 11 -28.12 -17.21 16.87
N ARG A 12 -27.82 -15.92 17.03
CA ARG A 12 -26.85 -15.21 16.20
C ARG A 12 -25.44 -15.75 16.40
N LEU A 13 -25.00 -15.94 17.65
CA LEU A 13 -23.68 -16.47 17.97
C LEU A 13 -23.51 -17.93 17.50
N ALA A 14 -24.57 -18.74 17.62
CA ALA A 14 -24.56 -20.09 17.09
C ALA A 14 -24.49 -20.12 15.55
N ALA A 15 -25.22 -19.22 14.87
CA ALA A 15 -25.21 -19.14 13.41
C ALA A 15 -23.89 -18.60 12.85
N LEU A 16 -23.15 -17.83 13.67
CA LEU A 16 -21.85 -17.27 13.33
C LEU A 16 -20.74 -18.32 13.24
N LEU A 17 -20.83 -19.44 13.96
CA LEU A 17 -19.73 -20.43 14.04
C LEU A 17 -19.29 -20.97 12.68
N PRO A 18 -20.17 -21.44 11.78
CA PRO A 18 -19.75 -21.95 10.48
C PRO A 18 -19.21 -20.84 9.57
N VAL A 19 -19.71 -19.61 9.75
CA VAL A 19 -19.24 -18.43 9.02
C VAL A 19 -17.82 -18.07 9.45
N LEU A 20 -17.53 -18.11 10.76
CA LEU A 20 -16.18 -17.90 11.29
C LEU A 20 -15.21 -18.96 10.77
N LEU A 21 -15.62 -20.22 10.74
CA LEU A 21 -14.79 -21.30 10.18
C LEU A 21 -14.51 -21.07 8.68
N ALA A 22 -15.54 -20.71 7.91
CA ALA A 22 -15.37 -20.36 6.49
C ALA A 22 -14.43 -19.15 6.32
N ALA A 23 -14.55 -18.13 7.17
CA ALA A 23 -13.68 -16.96 7.15
C ALA A 23 -12.22 -17.31 7.47
N VAL A 24 -11.97 -18.22 8.41
CA VAL A 24 -10.62 -18.72 8.71
C VAL A 24 -10.04 -19.48 7.52
N ILE A 25 -10.82 -20.36 6.88
CA ILE A 25 -10.40 -21.10 5.69
C ILE A 25 -10.10 -20.14 4.54
N LEU A 26 -10.98 -19.17 4.30
CA LEU A 26 -10.79 -18.14 3.26
C LEU A 26 -9.56 -17.27 3.55
N ALA A 27 -9.35 -16.86 4.80
CA ALA A 27 -8.19 -16.05 5.16
C ALA A 27 -6.88 -16.80 4.94
N ALA A 28 -6.85 -18.10 5.27
CA ALA A 28 -5.71 -18.97 5.02
C ALA A 28 -5.46 -19.15 3.51
N GLY A 29 -6.50 -19.44 2.73
CA GLY A 29 -6.38 -19.67 1.29
C GLY A 29 -6.08 -18.41 0.47
N LEU A 30 -6.53 -17.25 0.92
CA LEU A 30 -6.28 -15.96 0.26
C LEU A 30 -5.01 -15.28 0.75
N HIS A 31 -4.41 -15.75 1.85
CA HIS A 31 -3.35 -15.03 2.58
C HIS A 31 -3.75 -13.58 2.95
N ARG A 32 -5.03 -13.36 3.24
CA ARG A 32 -5.60 -12.04 3.56
C ARG A 32 -6.48 -12.13 4.79
N TRP A 33 -6.40 -11.13 5.67
CA TRP A 33 -7.14 -11.10 6.93
C TRP A 33 -8.57 -10.56 6.84
N TRP A 34 -8.92 -9.91 5.72
CA TRP A 34 -10.21 -9.26 5.57
C TRP A 34 -11.42 -10.17 5.83
N PRO A 35 -11.43 -11.49 5.51
CA PRO A 35 -12.60 -12.34 5.79
C PRO A 35 -12.89 -12.50 7.29
N ILE A 36 -11.84 -12.66 8.10
CA ILE A 36 -11.94 -12.77 9.56
C ILE A 36 -12.40 -11.44 10.16
N VAL A 37 -11.77 -10.34 9.73
CA VAL A 37 -12.13 -8.99 10.20
C VAL A 37 -13.57 -8.66 9.85
N LEU A 38 -14.00 -8.98 8.62
CA LEU A 38 -15.38 -8.75 8.18
C LEU A 38 -16.37 -9.56 9.01
N THR A 39 -16.11 -10.85 9.24
CA THR A 39 -16.98 -11.70 10.08
C THR A 39 -17.04 -11.22 11.53
N ALA A 40 -15.94 -10.72 12.08
CA ALA A 40 -15.91 -10.10 13.41
C ALA A 40 -16.76 -8.82 13.46
N LEU A 41 -16.68 -7.97 12.42
CA LEU A 41 -17.52 -6.78 12.31
C LEU A 41 -19.00 -7.13 12.12
N MET A 42 -19.33 -8.16 11.33
CA MET A 42 -20.69 -8.68 11.19
C MET A 42 -21.28 -9.08 12.54
N ALA A 43 -20.49 -9.79 13.35
CA ALA A 43 -20.87 -10.16 14.71
C ALA A 43 -21.10 -8.92 15.58
N GLY A 44 -20.17 -7.97 15.56
CA GLY A 44 -20.25 -6.73 16.34
C GLY A 44 -21.46 -5.86 15.98
N VAL A 45 -21.68 -5.61 14.68
CA VAL A 45 -22.83 -4.83 14.18
C VAL A 45 -24.14 -5.53 14.53
N GLY A 46 -24.22 -6.83 14.28
CA GLY A 46 -25.42 -7.62 14.57
C GLY A 46 -25.79 -7.63 16.05
N LEU A 47 -24.82 -7.87 16.94
CA LEU A 47 -25.04 -7.88 18.38
C LEU A 47 -25.38 -6.48 18.91
N ALA A 48 -24.72 -5.44 18.43
CA ALA A 48 -25.02 -4.07 18.84
C ALA A 48 -26.45 -3.67 18.45
N LEU A 49 -26.90 -4.03 17.25
CA LEU A 49 -28.27 -3.79 16.81
C LEU A 49 -29.27 -4.61 17.61
N ASP A 50 -28.99 -5.90 17.87
CA ASP A 50 -29.87 -6.74 18.67
C ASP A 50 -30.09 -6.15 20.07
N VAL A 51 -29.01 -5.71 20.74
CA VAL A 51 -29.03 -5.21 22.13
C VAL A 51 -29.58 -3.78 22.24
N GLU A 52 -29.14 -2.87 21.37
CA GLU A 52 -29.43 -1.43 21.55
C GLU A 52 -30.65 -0.93 20.77
N VAL A 53 -31.00 -1.61 19.67
CA VAL A 53 -31.99 -1.12 18.72
C VAL A 53 -33.19 -2.08 18.63
N TYR A 54 -32.95 -3.33 18.23
CA TYR A 54 -34.04 -4.25 17.92
C TYR A 54 -34.78 -4.73 19.16
N ASP A 55 -34.11 -4.94 20.29
CA ASP A 55 -34.79 -5.34 21.54
C ASP A 55 -35.74 -4.24 22.04
N ARG A 56 -35.39 -2.96 21.83
CA ARG A 56 -36.21 -1.82 22.25
C ARG A 56 -37.33 -1.48 21.28
N LEU A 57 -37.14 -1.72 19.98
CA LEU A 57 -38.08 -1.32 18.93
C LEU A 57 -39.03 -2.44 18.50
N LEU A 58 -38.63 -3.70 18.68
CA LEU A 58 -39.34 -4.86 18.17
C LEU A 58 -39.55 -5.87 19.28
N ASP A 59 -40.74 -5.93 19.86
CA ASP A 59 -41.12 -6.99 20.80
C ASP A 59 -41.07 -8.37 20.11
N TYR A 60 -41.41 -8.38 18.81
CA TYR A 60 -41.36 -9.56 17.96
C TYR A 60 -40.79 -9.20 16.59
N GLN A 61 -39.86 -10.03 16.10
CA GLN A 61 -39.29 -9.89 14.77
C GLN A 61 -39.97 -10.88 13.81
N PRO A 62 -41.00 -10.46 13.06
CA PRO A 62 -41.63 -11.32 12.06
C PRO A 62 -40.64 -11.63 10.93
N GLY A 63 -40.79 -12.81 10.31
CA GLY A 63 -39.89 -13.27 9.25
C GLY A 63 -39.76 -12.30 8.06
N TRP A 64 -40.81 -11.54 7.74
CA TRP A 64 -40.76 -10.54 6.66
C TRP A 64 -39.84 -9.35 6.97
N LEU A 65 -39.55 -9.06 8.26
CA LEU A 65 -38.57 -8.05 8.66
C LEU A 65 -37.12 -8.52 8.49
N ALA A 66 -36.85 -9.81 8.25
CA ALA A 66 -35.49 -10.31 8.13
C ALA A 66 -34.72 -9.67 6.96
N VAL A 67 -35.39 -9.42 5.83
CA VAL A 67 -34.78 -8.80 4.64
C VAL A 67 -34.41 -7.33 4.87
N PRO A 68 -35.33 -6.43 5.28
CA PRO A 68 -34.98 -5.03 5.49
C PRO A 68 -33.95 -4.84 6.61
N LEU A 69 -34.01 -5.63 7.69
CA LEU A 69 -33.01 -5.58 8.75
C LEU A 69 -31.65 -6.12 8.28
N GLY A 70 -31.62 -7.17 7.46
CA GLY A 70 -30.39 -7.66 6.84
C GLY A 70 -29.75 -6.65 5.88
N LEU A 71 -30.56 -5.90 5.12
CA LEU A 71 -30.07 -4.82 4.26
C LEU A 71 -29.50 -3.65 5.07
N LEU A 72 -30.14 -3.29 6.19
CA LEU A 72 -29.62 -2.29 7.12
C LEU A 72 -28.27 -2.73 7.71
N GLU A 73 -28.18 -3.97 8.20
CA GLU A 73 -26.94 -4.56 8.70
C GLU A 73 -25.82 -4.53 7.66
N LEU A 74 -26.11 -4.91 6.41
CA LEU A 74 -25.14 -4.86 5.32
C LEU A 74 -24.68 -3.42 5.04
N ALA A 75 -25.62 -2.47 4.97
CA ALA A 75 -25.29 -1.07 4.70
C ALA A 75 -24.38 -0.48 5.79
N LEU A 76 -24.69 -0.75 7.06
CA LEU A 76 -23.88 -0.32 8.21
C LEU A 76 -22.50 -0.98 8.19
N LEU A 77 -22.44 -2.29 7.95
CA LEU A 77 -21.19 -3.03 7.84
C LEU A 77 -20.29 -2.46 6.75
N MET A 78 -20.82 -2.27 5.54
CA MET A 78 -20.05 -1.74 4.41
C MET A 78 -19.62 -0.29 4.65
N GLY A 79 -20.43 0.50 5.35
CA GLY A 79 -20.05 1.82 5.84
C GLY A 79 -18.84 1.76 6.77
N ILE A 80 -18.85 0.86 7.77
CA ILE A 80 -17.74 0.67 8.73
C ILE A 80 -16.48 0.16 8.01
N VAL A 81 -16.62 -0.83 7.13
CA VAL A 81 -15.50 -1.38 6.33
C VAL A 81 -14.80 -0.28 5.54
N ARG A 82 -15.57 0.59 4.88
CA ARG A 82 -15.05 1.72 4.11
C ARG A 82 -14.38 2.76 5.02
N LEU A 83 -15.02 3.14 6.13
CA LEU A 83 -14.48 4.14 7.06
C LEU A 83 -13.21 3.66 7.77
N ALA A 84 -13.10 2.36 8.06
CA ALA A 84 -11.94 1.75 8.69
C ALA A 84 -10.79 1.44 7.71
N GLY A 85 -10.97 1.68 6.41
CA GLY A 85 -9.96 1.38 5.39
C GLY A 85 -9.64 -0.11 5.28
N ILE A 86 -10.62 -0.99 5.55
CA ILE A 86 -10.42 -2.43 5.44
C ILE A 86 -10.43 -2.80 3.96
N ASP A 87 -9.32 -3.38 3.50
CA ASP A 87 -9.12 -3.83 2.12
C ASP A 87 -9.87 -5.15 1.83
N ALA A 88 -11.20 -5.08 1.92
CA ALA A 88 -12.12 -6.15 1.57
C ALA A 88 -12.73 -5.86 0.18
N PRO A 89 -12.46 -6.70 -0.83
CA PRO A 89 -13.08 -6.53 -2.14
C PRO A 89 -14.61 -6.52 -2.02
N PHE A 90 -15.25 -5.52 -2.62
CA PHE A 90 -16.68 -5.24 -2.41
C PHE A 90 -17.58 -6.45 -2.66
N TRP A 91 -17.45 -7.09 -3.83
CA TRP A 91 -18.30 -8.23 -4.18
C TRP A 91 -18.07 -9.47 -3.31
N PRO A 92 -16.82 -9.91 -3.05
CA PRO A 92 -16.55 -10.94 -2.06
C PRO A 92 -17.09 -10.64 -0.65
N ALA A 93 -16.99 -9.39 -0.19
CA ALA A 93 -17.54 -9.00 1.12
C ALA A 93 -19.07 -9.13 1.16
N VAL A 94 -19.76 -8.64 0.12
CA VAL A 94 -21.22 -8.78 -0.03
C VAL A 94 -21.62 -10.27 -0.11
N ALA A 95 -20.86 -11.08 -0.84
CA ALA A 95 -21.12 -12.52 -0.96
C ALA A 95 -20.95 -13.26 0.37
N LEU A 96 -19.89 -12.94 1.14
CA LEU A 96 -19.65 -13.52 2.46
C LEU A 96 -20.79 -13.13 3.43
N PHE A 97 -21.20 -11.86 3.44
CA PHE A 97 -22.35 -11.41 4.23
C PHE A 97 -23.65 -12.10 3.81
N GLY A 98 -23.96 -12.11 2.51
CA GLY A 98 -25.19 -12.70 1.98
C GLY A 98 -25.28 -14.20 2.28
N GLY A 99 -24.18 -14.93 2.10
CA GLY A 99 -24.09 -16.35 2.44
C GLY A 99 -24.28 -16.60 3.93
N ALA A 100 -23.65 -15.81 4.80
CA ALA A 100 -23.82 -15.88 6.24
C ALA A 100 -25.26 -15.58 6.69
N TRP A 101 -25.87 -14.54 6.13
CA TRP A 101 -27.26 -14.17 6.41
C TRP A 101 -28.23 -15.27 6.00
N LEU A 102 -28.11 -15.80 4.77
CA LEU A 102 -28.94 -16.90 4.28
C LEU A 102 -28.79 -18.14 5.17
N PHE A 103 -27.56 -18.47 5.55
CA PHE A 103 -27.29 -19.60 6.43
C PHE A 103 -27.93 -19.41 7.82
N ALA A 104 -27.87 -18.21 8.38
CA ALA A 104 -28.56 -17.89 9.62
C ALA A 104 -30.08 -18.02 9.50
N GLN A 105 -30.68 -17.65 8.35
CA GLN A 105 -32.11 -17.89 8.10
C GLN A 105 -32.43 -19.38 8.08
N VAL A 106 -31.64 -20.20 7.38
CA VAL A 106 -31.82 -21.67 7.34
C VAL A 106 -31.75 -22.28 8.75
N LEU A 107 -30.76 -21.87 9.55
CA LEU A 107 -30.65 -22.34 10.94
C LEU A 107 -31.83 -21.87 11.80
N GLY A 108 -32.20 -20.59 11.73
CA GLY A 108 -33.27 -20.02 12.53
C GLY A 108 -34.67 -20.57 12.21
N HIS A 109 -34.89 -21.04 10.97
CA HIS A 109 -36.19 -21.55 10.51
C HIS A 109 -36.28 -23.07 10.45
N ALA A 110 -35.19 -23.79 10.25
CA ALA A 110 -35.18 -25.25 10.14
C ALA A 110 -34.18 -25.90 11.11
N GLY A 111 -32.94 -25.40 11.17
CA GLY A 111 -31.88 -26.02 11.97
C GLY A 111 -32.19 -26.09 13.47
N TYR A 112 -32.39 -24.95 14.12
CA TYR A 112 -32.63 -24.88 15.56
C TYR A 112 -33.96 -25.52 15.99
N PRO A 113 -35.09 -25.35 15.27
CA PRO A 113 -36.31 -26.10 15.57
C PRO A 113 -36.12 -27.63 15.53
N LEU A 114 -35.31 -28.15 14.59
CA LEU A 114 -35.02 -29.59 14.50
C LEU A 114 -34.09 -30.06 15.61
N LEU A 115 -33.14 -29.22 16.03
CA LEU A 115 -32.22 -29.54 17.14
C LEU A 115 -32.91 -29.42 18.50
N ARG A 116 -33.91 -28.55 18.62
CA ARG A 116 -34.63 -28.28 19.86
C ARG A 116 -36.08 -27.95 19.55
N LEU A 117 -36.97 -28.94 19.75
CA LEU A 117 -38.40 -28.80 19.46
C LEU A 117 -39.06 -27.65 20.22
N SER A 118 -38.55 -27.29 21.41
CA SER A 118 -39.02 -26.15 22.22
C SER A 118 -38.43 -24.80 21.80
N TYR A 119 -37.58 -24.73 20.77
CA TYR A 119 -36.89 -23.50 20.35
C TYR A 119 -37.86 -22.33 20.10
N GLY A 120 -38.99 -22.60 19.44
CA GLY A 120 -40.02 -21.58 19.19
C GLY A 120 -40.70 -21.09 20.47
N ASP A 121 -41.05 -22.02 21.36
CA ASP A 121 -41.75 -21.74 22.62
C ASP A 121 -40.85 -21.02 23.64
N GLU A 122 -39.54 -21.28 23.59
CA GLU A 122 -38.53 -20.67 24.47
C GLU A 122 -37.95 -19.37 23.92
N GLY A 123 -38.67 -18.65 23.06
CA GLY A 123 -38.18 -17.34 22.64
C GLY A 123 -37.01 -17.38 21.64
N GLY A 124 -36.65 -18.55 21.10
CA GLY A 124 -35.43 -18.76 20.33
C GLY A 124 -34.19 -19.01 21.19
N GLU A 125 -34.34 -19.31 22.49
CA GLU A 125 -33.21 -19.61 23.35
C GLU A 125 -32.62 -20.99 23.06
N LEU A 126 -31.29 -21.09 23.07
CA LEU A 126 -30.56 -22.36 22.87
C LEU A 126 -30.07 -22.96 24.19
N GLY A 127 -30.32 -22.29 25.32
CA GLY A 127 -29.93 -22.76 26.65
C GLY A 127 -28.43 -22.97 26.76
N ARG A 128 -28.00 -24.18 27.18
CA ARG A 128 -26.57 -24.52 27.29
C ARG A 128 -25.85 -24.49 25.95
N ALA A 129 -26.54 -24.83 24.85
CA ALA A 129 -25.94 -24.81 23.52
C ALA A 129 -25.65 -23.36 23.07
N GLY A 130 -26.51 -22.41 23.42
CA GLY A 130 -26.29 -20.98 23.16
C GLY A 130 -25.06 -20.44 23.89
N VAL A 131 -24.94 -20.75 25.18
CA VAL A 131 -23.77 -20.39 25.99
C VAL A 131 -22.49 -21.03 25.44
N ALA A 132 -22.54 -22.31 25.05
CA ALA A 132 -21.39 -22.98 24.45
C ALA A 132 -21.00 -22.35 23.11
N ALA A 133 -21.98 -22.02 22.26
CA ALA A 133 -21.72 -21.37 20.99
C ALA A 133 -21.12 -19.98 21.16
N ALA A 134 -21.63 -19.18 22.11
CA ALA A 134 -21.08 -17.88 22.47
C ALA A 134 -19.62 -17.99 22.93
N ALA A 135 -19.32 -18.98 23.79
CA ALA A 135 -17.96 -19.23 24.27
C ALA A 135 -17.01 -19.62 23.12
N VAL A 136 -17.43 -20.49 22.21
CA VAL A 136 -16.62 -20.90 21.04
C VAL A 136 -16.41 -19.73 20.09
N ALA A 137 -17.47 -18.96 19.77
CA ALA A 137 -17.37 -17.80 18.88
C ALA A 137 -16.41 -16.75 19.47
N GLY A 138 -16.54 -16.46 20.77
CA GLY A 138 -15.63 -15.59 21.50
C GLY A 138 -14.19 -16.11 21.46
N ALA A 139 -13.96 -17.39 21.71
CA ALA A 139 -12.63 -17.99 21.66
C ALA A 139 -11.99 -17.90 20.26
N VAL A 140 -12.75 -18.16 19.18
CA VAL A 140 -12.27 -18.03 17.80
C VAL A 140 -11.92 -16.58 17.46
N LEU A 141 -12.76 -15.63 17.84
CA LEU A 141 -12.51 -14.20 17.61
C LEU A 141 -11.29 -13.71 18.40
N VAL A 142 -11.17 -14.08 19.68
CA VAL A 142 -10.03 -13.70 20.53
C VAL A 142 -8.73 -14.35 20.03
N SER A 143 -8.75 -15.63 19.67
CA SER A 143 -7.55 -16.32 19.15
C SER A 143 -7.12 -15.77 17.79
N SER A 144 -8.07 -15.52 16.89
CA SER A 144 -7.79 -14.92 15.58
C SER A 144 -7.28 -13.48 15.71
N GLY A 145 -7.89 -12.68 16.60
CA GLY A 145 -7.43 -11.33 16.93
C GLY A 145 -6.05 -11.33 17.58
N GLY A 146 -5.79 -12.26 18.50
CA GLY A 146 -4.49 -12.45 19.14
C GLY A 146 -3.41 -12.86 18.15
N PHE A 147 -3.71 -13.78 17.23
CA PHE A 147 -2.78 -14.16 16.16
C PHE A 147 -2.52 -12.99 15.20
N ALA A 148 -3.56 -12.29 14.76
CA ALA A 148 -3.43 -11.12 13.89
C ALA A 148 -2.58 -10.03 14.56
N TYR A 149 -2.78 -9.79 15.86
CA TYR A 149 -1.98 -8.86 16.64
C TYR A 149 -0.51 -9.32 16.77
N ALA A 150 -0.28 -10.60 17.08
CA ALA A 150 1.06 -11.18 17.18
C ALA A 150 1.82 -11.17 15.84
N GLN A 151 1.10 -11.20 14.72
CA GLN A 151 1.65 -11.10 13.37
C GLN A 151 1.85 -9.65 12.90
N ARG A 152 1.51 -8.64 13.70
CA ARG A 152 1.87 -7.25 13.35
C ARG A 152 3.39 -7.09 13.50
N PRO A 153 4.06 -6.40 12.56
CA PRO A 153 5.46 -6.06 12.74
C PRO A 153 5.63 -5.28 14.05
N PRO A 154 6.61 -5.62 14.89
CA PRO A 154 6.93 -4.80 16.06
C PRO A 154 7.33 -3.40 15.62
N VAL A 155 6.91 -2.38 16.39
CA VAL A 155 7.35 -1.01 16.18
C VAL A 155 8.60 -0.75 17.01
N VAL A 156 9.70 -0.42 16.35
CA VAL A 156 10.95 -0.01 16.97
C VAL A 156 11.04 1.51 16.90
N HIS A 157 10.94 2.15 18.06
CA HIS A 157 11.07 3.61 18.16
C HIS A 157 12.54 4.00 18.25
N LEU A 158 13.00 4.77 17.26
CA LEU A 158 14.31 5.39 17.25
C LEU A 158 14.20 6.75 17.94
N LYS A 159 14.75 6.84 19.16
CA LYS A 159 14.67 8.06 19.98
C LYS A 159 15.27 9.27 19.26
N ALA A 160 14.82 10.47 19.63
CA ALA A 160 15.43 11.70 19.15
C ALA A 160 16.95 11.72 19.44
N GLY A 161 17.75 12.18 18.46
CA GLY A 161 19.21 12.22 18.55
C GLY A 161 19.91 11.51 17.39
N VAL A 162 21.25 11.50 17.45
CA VAL A 162 22.09 10.92 16.40
C VAL A 162 22.49 9.50 16.79
N HIS A 163 22.09 8.55 15.96
CA HIS A 163 22.43 7.13 16.05
C HIS A 163 23.52 6.80 15.04
N ARG A 164 24.57 6.09 15.49
CA ARG A 164 25.65 5.66 14.60
C ARG A 164 25.22 4.42 13.82
N GLY A 165 25.28 4.52 12.49
CA GLY A 165 24.99 3.44 11.55
C GLY A 165 26.25 2.74 11.01
N PRO A 166 26.10 1.84 10.03
CA PRO A 166 24.82 1.54 9.37
C PRO A 166 23.86 0.81 10.33
N LEU A 167 22.59 1.22 10.34
CA LEU A 167 21.55 0.48 11.05
C LEU A 167 21.07 -0.66 10.16
N VAL A 168 21.21 -1.90 10.60
CA VAL A 168 20.78 -3.07 9.82
C VAL A 168 19.44 -3.58 10.33
N ILE A 169 18.43 -3.54 9.48
CA ILE A 169 17.10 -4.09 9.75
C ILE A 169 17.06 -5.51 9.20
N ALA A 170 17.32 -6.48 10.08
CA ALA A 170 17.45 -7.90 9.74
C ALA A 170 16.18 -8.73 10.05
N ARG A 171 15.08 -8.08 10.40
CA ARG A 171 13.79 -8.72 10.70
C ARG A 171 12.65 -7.82 10.26
N ARG A 172 11.47 -8.42 10.11
CA ARG A 172 10.22 -7.70 9.91
C ARG A 172 9.95 -6.76 11.08
N GLU A 173 9.93 -5.45 10.83
CA GLU A 173 9.62 -4.43 11.83
C GLU A 173 9.23 -3.09 11.19
N ILE A 174 8.62 -2.22 11.99
CA ILE A 174 8.40 -0.82 11.67
C ILE A 174 9.42 0.01 12.45
N LEU A 175 10.44 0.53 11.77
CA LEU A 175 11.36 1.51 12.35
C LEU A 175 10.73 2.90 12.28
N GLN A 176 10.44 3.49 13.44
CA GLN A 176 9.81 4.79 13.55
C GLN A 176 10.71 5.79 14.29
N GLY A 177 11.12 6.85 13.62
CA GLY A 177 11.85 7.94 14.25
C GLY A 177 10.95 8.81 15.12
N GLU A 178 11.43 9.16 16.31
CA GLU A 178 10.93 10.33 17.03
C GLU A 178 11.43 11.61 16.34
N PRO A 179 10.74 12.76 16.49
CA PRO A 179 11.20 14.03 15.93
C PRO A 179 12.67 14.32 16.30
N GLY A 180 13.53 14.45 15.27
CA GLY A 180 14.98 14.65 15.44
C GLY A 180 15.81 13.36 15.50
N ALA A 181 15.23 12.19 15.24
CA ALA A 181 15.97 10.94 15.08
C ALA A 181 16.77 10.95 13.76
N ILE A 182 18.09 10.81 13.88
CA ILE A 182 19.03 10.83 12.75
C ILE A 182 19.90 9.57 12.79
N VAL A 183 19.97 8.83 11.69
CA VAL A 183 20.94 7.74 11.49
C VAL A 183 22.12 8.26 10.68
N ARG A 184 23.32 8.25 11.26
CA ARG A 184 24.55 8.64 10.58
C ARG A 184 25.26 7.42 10.02
N GLY A 185 25.47 7.36 8.71
CA GLY A 185 26.19 6.27 8.05
C GLY A 185 25.30 5.24 7.34
N GLY A 186 24.00 5.54 7.21
CA GLY A 186 23.07 4.78 6.39
C GLY A 186 22.18 3.78 7.14
N ILE A 187 21.19 3.25 6.43
CA ILE A 187 20.31 2.15 6.87
C ILE A 187 20.37 1.05 5.82
N VAL A 188 20.44 -0.21 6.25
CA VAL A 188 20.46 -1.38 5.36
C VAL A 188 19.28 -2.28 5.71
N VAL A 189 18.41 -2.55 4.75
CA VAL A 189 17.25 -3.42 4.89
C VAL A 189 17.57 -4.80 4.32
N ARG A 190 17.46 -5.83 5.16
CA ARG A 190 17.79 -7.23 4.83
C ARG A 190 16.64 -8.19 5.11
N HIS A 191 15.42 -7.67 5.26
CA HIS A 191 14.24 -8.49 5.50
C HIS A 191 13.00 -7.90 4.80
N ASP A 192 12.08 -8.78 4.43
CA ASP A 192 10.76 -8.42 3.90
C ASP A 192 9.89 -7.71 4.95
N ASP A 193 8.83 -7.05 4.49
CA ASP A 193 7.79 -6.42 5.33
C ASP A 193 8.34 -5.35 6.29
N VAL A 194 9.36 -4.61 5.86
CA VAL A 194 9.96 -3.53 6.64
C VAL A 194 9.32 -2.20 6.31
N THR A 195 8.99 -1.42 7.32
CA THR A 195 8.59 -0.02 7.15
C THR A 195 9.57 0.89 7.88
N ILE A 196 10.12 1.89 7.19
CA ILE A 196 10.93 2.94 7.80
C ILE A 196 10.14 4.24 7.66
N ARG A 197 9.92 4.93 8.78
CA ARG A 197 9.20 6.21 8.76
C ARG A 197 9.72 7.25 9.72
N ASP A 198 9.63 8.50 9.31
CA ASP A 198 9.99 9.67 10.13
C ASP A 198 11.45 9.67 10.59
N VAL A 199 12.36 9.16 9.75
CA VAL A 199 13.81 9.05 10.06
C VAL A 199 14.62 9.92 9.10
N ALA A 200 15.57 10.66 9.66
CA ALA A 200 16.61 11.33 8.89
C ALA A 200 17.86 10.45 8.77
N VAL A 201 18.51 10.45 7.62
CA VAL A 201 19.76 9.74 7.36
C VAL A 201 20.80 10.72 6.84
N ILE A 202 22.00 10.68 7.41
CA ILE A 202 23.13 11.53 7.01
C ILE A 202 24.33 10.67 6.67
N GLY A 203 24.86 10.85 5.46
CA GLY A 203 26.00 10.09 4.96
C GLY A 203 25.66 8.64 4.68
N GLY A 204 26.70 7.80 4.64
CA GLY A 204 26.63 6.42 4.17
C GLY A 204 27.26 6.29 2.79
N GLU A 205 27.56 5.06 2.39
CA GLU A 205 27.85 4.77 0.98
C GLU A 205 26.57 5.03 0.18
N ASN A 206 25.51 4.31 0.55
CA ASN A 206 24.12 4.66 0.27
C ASN A 206 23.46 5.20 1.54
N GLY A 207 22.48 6.09 1.40
CA GLY A 207 21.67 6.55 2.53
C GLY A 207 20.78 5.42 3.06
N ILE A 208 19.92 4.87 2.21
CA ILE A 208 19.12 3.68 2.53
C ILE A 208 19.36 2.63 1.45
N GLU A 209 19.84 1.46 1.85
CA GLU A 209 20.10 0.32 0.96
C GLU A 209 19.05 -0.76 1.18
N ILE A 210 18.44 -1.23 0.10
CA ILE A 210 17.43 -2.28 0.06
C ILE A 210 17.85 -3.28 -1.01
N ASP A 211 18.08 -4.54 -0.62
CA ASP A 211 18.60 -5.57 -1.52
C ASP A 211 17.87 -6.89 -1.29
N ASP A 212 17.26 -7.42 -2.35
CA ASP A 212 16.65 -8.75 -2.41
C ASP A 212 15.53 -9.01 -1.38
N VAL A 213 14.65 -8.03 -1.20
CA VAL A 213 13.53 -8.08 -0.24
C VAL A 213 12.23 -7.52 -0.84
N HIS A 214 11.11 -7.82 -0.19
CA HIS A 214 9.76 -7.51 -0.66
C HIS A 214 8.99 -6.67 0.36
N ASN A 215 8.01 -5.91 -0.14
CA ASN A 215 7.09 -5.11 0.67
C ASN A 215 7.80 -4.15 1.63
N VAL A 216 8.83 -3.46 1.13
CA VAL A 216 9.52 -2.41 1.90
C VAL A 216 8.86 -1.06 1.65
N LYS A 217 8.55 -0.36 2.74
CA LYS A 217 7.93 0.96 2.72
C LYS A 217 8.83 2.01 3.35
N LEU A 218 9.07 3.10 2.65
CA LEU A 218 9.80 4.26 3.13
C LEU A 218 8.83 5.45 3.14
N GLU A 219 8.51 5.98 4.32
CA GLU A 219 7.54 7.08 4.47
C GLU A 219 8.17 8.26 5.20
N ARG A 220 8.13 9.47 4.63
CA ARG A 220 8.65 10.68 5.31
C ARG A 220 10.10 10.51 5.78
N VAL A 221 10.92 9.88 4.95
CA VAL A 221 12.37 9.75 5.20
C VAL A 221 13.12 10.91 4.57
N SER A 222 14.16 11.39 5.23
CA SER A 222 15.05 12.41 4.65
C SER A 222 16.48 11.90 4.58
N VAL A 223 17.09 11.88 3.40
CA VAL A 223 18.48 11.44 3.20
C VAL A 223 19.33 12.62 2.73
N SER A 224 20.51 12.79 3.31
CA SER A 224 21.46 13.80 2.85
C SER A 224 22.90 13.30 2.86
N GLY A 225 23.69 13.73 1.88
CA GLY A 225 25.13 13.52 1.86
C GLY A 225 25.59 12.07 1.67
N ALA A 226 24.75 11.21 1.08
CA ALA A 226 25.18 9.88 0.64
C ALA A 226 26.29 10.01 -0.44
N LYS A 227 27.21 9.04 -0.47
CA LYS A 227 28.34 9.04 -1.42
C LYS A 227 27.95 8.56 -2.80
N LEU A 228 27.11 7.53 -2.86
CA LEU A 228 26.51 6.99 -4.06
C LEU A 228 25.04 7.41 -4.03
N ASP A 229 24.13 6.59 -3.54
CA ASP A 229 22.71 6.88 -3.74
C ASP A 229 22.01 7.30 -2.46
N GLY A 230 21.10 8.25 -2.56
CA GLY A 230 20.23 8.60 -1.45
C GLY A 230 19.43 7.37 -0.98
N ILE A 231 18.76 6.72 -1.94
CA ILE A 231 18.09 5.44 -1.73
C ILE A 231 18.52 4.50 -2.86
N HIS A 232 19.09 3.35 -2.48
CA HIS A 232 19.57 2.32 -3.40
C HIS A 232 18.71 1.06 -3.26
N VAL A 233 18.07 0.65 -4.34
CA VAL A 233 17.17 -0.51 -4.37
C VAL A 233 17.62 -1.48 -5.45
N ARG A 234 18.00 -2.70 -5.05
CA ARG A 234 18.36 -3.78 -5.97
C ARG A 234 17.47 -4.99 -5.75
N ARG A 235 16.91 -5.55 -6.83
CA ARG A 235 16.09 -6.78 -6.79
C ARG A 235 14.97 -6.76 -5.75
N ALA A 236 14.37 -5.59 -5.52
CA ALA A 236 13.37 -5.38 -4.47
C ALA A 236 12.22 -4.48 -4.97
N ALA A 237 10.99 -4.78 -4.57
CA ALA A 237 9.82 -3.93 -4.82
C ALA A 237 9.56 -3.02 -3.63
N VAL A 238 9.52 -1.71 -3.87
CA VAL A 238 9.45 -0.69 -2.81
C VAL A 238 8.32 0.31 -3.00
N GLN A 239 7.80 0.83 -1.89
CA GLN A 239 6.92 2.00 -1.86
C GLN A 239 7.66 3.12 -1.12
N ILE A 240 8.00 4.18 -1.84
CA ILE A 240 8.69 5.35 -1.32
C ILE A 240 7.74 6.54 -1.39
N SER A 241 7.40 7.12 -0.24
CA SER A 241 6.48 8.25 -0.17
C SER A 241 6.97 9.40 0.72
N ASP A 242 6.65 10.62 0.30
CA ASP A 242 6.88 11.86 1.03
C ASP A 242 8.33 12.07 1.49
N CYS A 243 9.30 11.66 0.66
CA CYS A 243 10.71 11.67 1.01
C CYS A 243 11.44 12.95 0.59
N SER A 244 12.59 13.23 1.22
CA SER A 244 13.49 14.32 0.81
C SER A 244 14.91 13.80 0.66
N ILE A 245 15.53 14.02 -0.50
CA ILE A 245 16.90 13.59 -0.79
C ILE A 245 17.71 14.79 -1.25
N ASP A 246 18.82 15.05 -0.58
CA ASP A 246 19.78 16.10 -0.94
C ASP A 246 21.17 15.51 -1.12
N SER A 247 21.64 15.50 -2.36
CA SER A 247 22.99 15.01 -2.70
C SER A 247 24.09 15.98 -2.27
N LEU A 248 23.76 17.18 -1.75
CA LEU A 248 24.70 18.21 -1.28
C LEU A 248 25.79 18.57 -2.31
N GLY A 249 25.41 18.56 -3.59
CA GLY A 249 26.31 18.85 -4.71
C GLY A 249 27.25 17.71 -5.08
N ASN A 250 27.07 16.50 -4.55
CA ASN A 250 27.78 15.30 -4.99
C ASN A 250 27.48 15.04 -6.49
N PRO A 251 28.48 15.11 -7.39
CA PRO A 251 28.26 14.98 -8.83
C PRO A 251 28.19 13.52 -9.29
N TYR A 252 28.44 12.55 -8.41
CA TYR A 252 28.46 11.12 -8.74
C TYR A 252 27.29 10.36 -8.13
N GLY A 253 26.61 10.95 -7.15
CA GLY A 253 25.54 10.26 -6.44
C GLY A 253 24.19 10.35 -7.14
N GLN A 254 23.37 9.32 -7.06
CA GLN A 254 21.98 9.38 -7.53
C GLN A 254 21.05 9.74 -6.36
N GLY A 255 19.89 10.31 -6.65
CA GLY A 255 18.88 10.53 -5.61
C GLY A 255 18.26 9.20 -5.19
N ILE A 256 17.55 8.56 -6.11
CA ILE A 256 16.92 7.24 -5.93
C ILE A 256 17.33 6.37 -7.12
N ASP A 257 17.91 5.21 -6.85
CA ASP A 257 18.19 4.15 -7.82
C ASP A 257 17.31 2.92 -7.53
N ILE A 258 16.49 2.52 -8.50
CA ILE A 258 15.71 1.29 -8.47
C ILE A 258 16.13 0.41 -9.65
N SER A 259 16.67 -0.75 -9.34
CA SER A 259 17.33 -1.57 -10.33
C SER A 259 17.05 -3.07 -10.19
N TYR A 260 16.99 -3.75 -11.33
CA TYR A 260 16.87 -5.20 -11.46
C TYR A 260 15.63 -5.78 -10.78
N THR A 261 14.47 -5.15 -10.96
CA THR A 261 13.20 -5.54 -10.32
C THR A 261 12.14 -6.01 -11.32
N PHE A 262 12.50 -6.32 -12.57
CA PHE A 262 11.56 -6.71 -13.62
C PHE A 262 10.75 -7.98 -13.28
N ASP A 263 11.28 -8.85 -12.44
CA ASP A 263 10.64 -10.07 -11.93
C ASP A 263 9.83 -9.83 -10.62
N LYS A 264 9.75 -8.58 -10.16
CA LYS A 264 9.09 -8.18 -8.92
C LYS A 264 7.84 -7.34 -9.21
N GLU A 265 7.09 -7.05 -8.15
CA GLU A 265 6.00 -6.07 -8.18
C GLU A 265 6.52 -4.67 -8.55
N ASP A 266 5.65 -3.84 -9.11
CA ASP A 266 5.99 -2.46 -9.49
C ASP A 266 6.41 -1.64 -8.27
N SER A 267 7.56 -0.96 -8.39
CA SER A 267 7.97 0.00 -7.37
C SER A 267 7.25 1.33 -7.55
N THR A 268 6.93 2.02 -6.45
CA THR A 268 6.28 3.34 -6.48
C THR A 268 7.13 4.37 -5.77
N VAL A 269 7.34 5.52 -6.41
CA VAL A 269 7.98 6.70 -5.81
C VAL A 269 7.03 7.88 -5.93
N MET A 270 6.56 8.38 -4.78
CA MET A 270 5.51 9.38 -4.75
C MET A 270 5.80 10.54 -3.80
N GLY A 271 5.57 11.77 -4.27
CA GLY A 271 5.64 12.96 -3.39
C GLY A 271 7.05 13.26 -2.86
N CYS A 272 8.09 12.73 -3.49
CA CYS A 272 9.46 12.95 -3.06
C CYS A 272 10.06 14.23 -3.64
N THR A 273 10.94 14.86 -2.86
CA THR A 273 11.78 15.97 -3.30
C THR A 273 13.23 15.51 -3.42
N VAL A 274 13.80 15.58 -4.62
CA VAL A 274 15.19 15.18 -4.90
C VAL A 274 15.98 16.37 -5.43
N VAL A 275 17.13 16.64 -4.83
CA VAL A 275 17.94 17.83 -5.10
C VAL A 275 19.40 17.47 -5.30
N GLY A 276 19.94 17.84 -6.46
CA GLY A 276 21.32 17.54 -6.83
C GLY A 276 21.49 16.11 -7.36
N GLY A 277 22.73 15.65 -7.38
CA GLY A 277 23.10 14.32 -7.86
C GLY A 277 23.43 14.30 -9.35
N LEU A 278 24.06 13.20 -9.78
CA LEU A 278 24.20 12.86 -11.18
C LEU A 278 22.81 12.74 -11.80
N GLU A 279 21.97 11.90 -11.20
CA GLU A 279 20.59 11.69 -11.61
C GLU A 279 19.66 11.79 -10.41
N GLY A 280 18.44 12.26 -10.63
CA GLY A 280 17.46 12.44 -9.55
C GLY A 280 16.80 11.13 -9.16
N ILE A 281 15.99 10.59 -10.07
CA ILE A 281 15.32 9.29 -9.89
C ILE A 281 15.66 8.42 -11.09
N VAL A 282 16.14 7.22 -10.85
CA VAL A 282 16.67 6.32 -11.85
C VAL A 282 16.03 4.95 -11.70
N VAL A 283 15.62 4.38 -12.82
CA VAL A 283 14.99 3.06 -12.91
C VAL A 283 15.71 2.26 -13.99
N HIS A 284 16.40 1.17 -13.62
CA HIS A 284 17.07 0.24 -14.55
C HIS A 284 16.44 -1.15 -14.49
N PHE A 285 16.13 -1.75 -15.64
CA PHE A 285 15.61 -3.12 -15.72
C PHE A 285 14.50 -3.43 -14.71
N SER A 286 13.51 -2.52 -14.62
CA SER A 286 12.52 -2.50 -13.55
C SER A 286 11.18 -1.94 -14.01
N ASN A 287 10.11 -2.27 -13.26
CA ASN A 287 8.81 -1.66 -13.42
C ASN A 287 8.56 -0.63 -12.32
N ALA A 288 8.21 0.61 -12.69
CA ALA A 288 8.02 1.67 -11.70
C ALA A 288 6.93 2.70 -12.04
N MET A 289 6.29 3.21 -10.99
CA MET A 289 5.38 4.37 -11.04
C MET A 289 6.02 5.55 -10.28
N LEU A 290 6.34 6.61 -11.01
CA LEU A 290 6.96 7.82 -10.48
C LEU A 290 5.93 8.96 -10.53
N MET A 291 5.38 9.33 -9.38
CA MET A 291 4.24 10.25 -9.29
C MET A 291 4.49 11.44 -8.38
N HIS A 292 4.08 12.65 -8.79
CA HIS A 292 4.09 13.82 -7.89
C HIS A 292 5.45 14.17 -7.27
N ASN A 293 6.56 13.81 -7.93
CA ASN A 293 7.89 14.10 -7.41
C ASN A 293 8.40 15.46 -7.91
N THR A 294 9.24 16.10 -7.11
CA THR A 294 9.99 17.30 -7.49
C THR A 294 11.48 16.96 -7.58
N VAL A 295 12.05 17.05 -8.78
CA VAL A 295 13.47 16.77 -9.03
C VAL A 295 14.15 18.04 -9.51
N SER A 296 15.29 18.40 -8.93
CA SER A 296 15.99 19.62 -9.35
C SER A 296 17.51 19.57 -9.25
N ARG A 297 18.17 20.37 -10.10
CA ARG A 297 19.62 20.65 -10.06
C ARG A 297 20.50 19.40 -10.24
N THR A 298 20.05 18.42 -11.01
CA THR A 298 20.85 17.23 -11.35
C THR A 298 21.90 17.56 -12.41
N THR A 299 22.99 16.80 -12.45
CA THR A 299 24.11 17.06 -13.37
C THR A 299 24.07 16.24 -14.65
N LEU A 300 23.18 15.26 -14.77
CA LEU A 300 22.98 14.41 -15.95
C LEU A 300 21.48 14.27 -16.34
N HIS A 301 20.68 13.61 -15.51
CA HIS A 301 19.25 13.41 -15.80
C HIS A 301 18.38 13.81 -14.61
N GLY A 302 17.18 14.34 -14.86
CA GLY A 302 16.19 14.52 -13.80
C GLY A 302 15.61 13.18 -13.38
N ILE A 303 14.81 12.59 -14.26
CA ILE A 303 14.23 11.26 -14.11
C ILE A 303 14.72 10.40 -15.28
N ALA A 304 15.25 9.22 -15.00
CA ALA A 304 15.73 8.28 -16.02
C ALA A 304 15.03 6.93 -15.87
N MET A 305 14.51 6.40 -16.98
CA MET A 305 13.96 5.06 -17.09
C MET A 305 14.65 4.35 -18.24
N THR A 306 15.49 3.38 -17.89
CA THR A 306 16.55 2.85 -18.75
C THR A 306 16.63 1.33 -18.67
N GLU A 307 17.37 0.70 -19.59
CA GLU A 307 17.65 -0.74 -19.61
C GLU A 307 16.39 -1.61 -19.53
N MET A 308 15.54 -1.56 -20.56
CA MET A 308 14.32 -2.36 -20.66
C MET A 308 13.31 -2.10 -19.52
N SER A 309 13.34 -0.93 -18.91
CA SER A 309 12.38 -0.55 -17.87
C SER A 309 11.02 -0.20 -18.46
N MET A 310 9.97 -0.40 -17.68
CA MET A 310 8.61 -0.02 -18.06
C MET A 310 7.94 0.75 -16.94
N GLY A 311 7.19 1.80 -17.26
CA GLY A 311 6.57 2.55 -16.18
C GLY A 311 5.80 3.79 -16.57
N MET A 312 5.23 4.40 -15.54
CA MET A 312 4.53 5.68 -15.61
C MET A 312 5.36 6.75 -14.91
N VAL A 313 5.57 7.87 -15.59
CA VAL A 313 6.14 9.11 -15.06
C VAL A 313 5.04 10.16 -15.13
N GLU A 314 4.33 10.37 -14.02
CA GLU A 314 3.14 11.21 -13.99
C GLU A 314 3.23 12.38 -12.99
N ARG A 315 2.82 13.59 -13.42
CA ARG A 315 2.65 14.77 -12.52
C ARG A 315 3.91 15.14 -11.74
N ASN A 316 5.09 14.88 -12.30
CA ASN A 316 6.35 15.27 -11.70
C ASN A 316 6.75 16.68 -12.16
N GLN A 317 7.51 17.38 -11.32
CA GLN A 317 8.17 18.62 -11.65
C GLN A 317 9.67 18.39 -11.73
N VAL A 318 10.26 18.60 -12.91
CA VAL A 318 11.70 18.53 -13.13
C VAL A 318 12.20 19.92 -13.51
N ARG A 319 13.17 20.46 -12.76
CA ARG A 319 13.81 21.75 -13.09
C ARG A 319 15.33 21.70 -13.08
N ASP A 320 15.96 22.57 -13.87
CA ASP A 320 17.40 22.81 -13.81
C ASP A 320 18.27 21.56 -14.02
N ALA A 321 17.75 20.51 -14.67
CA ALA A 321 18.54 19.31 -14.98
C ALA A 321 19.55 19.62 -16.09
N ARG A 322 20.83 19.31 -15.88
CA ARG A 322 21.87 19.45 -16.91
C ARG A 322 21.94 18.18 -17.75
N GLY A 323 21.44 18.24 -18.99
CA GLY A 323 21.39 17.13 -19.92
C GLY A 323 19.95 16.87 -20.37
N VAL A 324 19.24 16.03 -19.63
CA VAL A 324 17.84 15.66 -19.94
C VAL A 324 16.96 15.77 -18.70
N GLY A 325 15.75 16.32 -18.85
CA GLY A 325 14.75 16.34 -17.80
C GLY A 325 14.20 14.95 -17.50
N ILE A 326 13.50 14.34 -18.47
CA ILE A 326 13.00 12.95 -18.40
C ILE A 326 13.62 12.13 -19.54
N PHE A 327 14.35 11.08 -19.19
CA PHE A 327 15.08 10.24 -20.14
C PHE A 327 14.48 8.84 -20.20
N CYS A 328 14.01 8.43 -21.37
CA CYS A 328 13.54 7.09 -21.68
C CYS A 328 14.59 6.45 -22.61
N ASN A 329 15.24 5.36 -22.19
CA ASN A 329 16.37 4.83 -22.95
C ASN A 329 16.42 3.31 -22.98
N ASP A 330 17.15 2.78 -23.95
CA ASP A 330 17.59 1.39 -24.02
C ASP A 330 16.43 0.39 -23.92
N HIS A 331 15.64 0.32 -24.99
CA HIS A 331 14.45 -0.55 -25.10
C HIS A 331 13.37 -0.35 -24.03
N SER A 332 13.43 0.74 -23.25
CA SER A 332 12.42 1.04 -22.23
C SER A 332 11.10 1.53 -22.83
N MET A 333 10.01 1.36 -22.08
CA MET A 333 8.67 1.82 -22.44
C MET A 333 8.13 2.79 -21.38
N CYS A 334 8.00 4.06 -21.75
CA CYS A 334 7.68 5.14 -20.82
C CYS A 334 6.34 5.80 -21.15
N MET A 335 5.40 5.76 -20.20
CA MET A 335 4.22 6.63 -20.24
C MET A 335 4.54 7.90 -19.46
N VAL A 336 4.54 9.05 -20.12
CA VAL A 336 4.96 10.35 -19.55
C VAL A 336 3.76 11.28 -19.60
N GLU A 337 3.07 11.46 -18.47
CA GLU A 337 1.82 12.21 -18.42
C GLU A 337 1.87 13.42 -17.46
N ARG A 338 1.32 14.56 -17.87
CA ARG A 338 1.05 15.71 -16.98
C ARG A 338 2.28 16.22 -16.20
N ASN A 339 3.49 16.03 -16.71
CA ASN A 339 4.71 16.50 -16.07
C ASN A 339 5.00 17.96 -16.44
N VAL A 340 5.70 18.67 -15.55
CA VAL A 340 6.27 19.99 -15.81
C VAL A 340 7.78 19.83 -15.89
N VAL A 341 8.37 20.09 -17.06
CA VAL A 341 9.83 20.08 -17.24
C VAL A 341 10.29 21.44 -17.72
N VAL A 342 11.14 22.09 -16.94
CA VAL A 342 11.55 23.48 -17.15
C VAL A 342 13.05 23.69 -16.96
N ASP A 343 13.62 24.63 -17.72
CA ASP A 343 14.99 25.12 -17.55
C ASP A 343 16.08 24.02 -17.59
N THR A 344 15.90 22.99 -18.43
CA THR A 344 16.99 22.03 -18.67
C THR A 344 18.19 22.73 -19.33
N LYS A 345 19.40 22.26 -19.03
CA LYS A 345 20.65 22.91 -19.46
C LYS A 345 21.44 21.98 -20.35
N ARG A 346 22.04 22.52 -21.40
CA ARG A 346 22.99 21.79 -22.23
C ARG A 346 24.23 21.44 -21.41
N ASP A 347 24.76 20.24 -21.61
CA ASP A 347 26.10 19.87 -21.13
C ASP A 347 27.10 19.88 -22.28
N ASP A 348 27.75 21.04 -22.49
CA ASP A 348 28.75 21.21 -23.55
C ASP A 348 30.09 20.52 -23.23
N ALA A 349 30.35 20.20 -21.96
CA ALA A 349 31.64 19.65 -21.54
C ALA A 349 31.82 18.18 -21.95
N GLY A 350 30.73 17.43 -22.13
CA GLY A 350 30.77 15.99 -22.41
C GLY A 350 30.89 15.61 -23.89
N GLY A 351 30.71 16.55 -24.83
CA GLY A 351 30.69 16.25 -26.27
C GLY A 351 29.51 15.37 -26.74
N ASP A 352 28.68 14.89 -25.81
CA ASP A 352 27.52 14.06 -26.08
C ASP A 352 26.33 14.92 -26.52
N LEU A 353 25.96 14.78 -27.79
CA LEU A 353 24.84 15.50 -28.40
C LEU A 353 23.49 15.14 -27.77
N TRP A 354 23.41 14.03 -27.04
CA TRP A 354 22.20 13.61 -26.34
C TRP A 354 21.98 14.37 -25.03
N ARG A 355 22.99 15.12 -24.57
CA ARG A 355 22.92 16.00 -23.39
C ARG A 355 22.66 17.46 -23.78
N ALA A 356 21.90 17.67 -24.84
CA ALA A 356 21.64 19.00 -25.41
C ALA A 356 20.62 19.86 -24.64
N GLY A 357 20.20 19.47 -23.43
CA GLY A 357 19.15 20.18 -22.68
C GLY A 357 17.76 19.81 -23.18
N PHE A 358 17.44 18.51 -23.17
CA PHE A 358 16.11 18.03 -23.57
C PHE A 358 15.15 18.06 -22.40
N GLY A 359 13.90 18.49 -22.62
CA GLY A 359 12.82 18.29 -21.65
C GLY A 359 12.50 16.80 -21.50
N VAL A 360 12.19 16.14 -22.62
CA VAL A 360 12.00 14.67 -22.68
C VAL A 360 12.82 14.08 -23.84
N LEU A 361 13.55 12.99 -23.60
CA LEU A 361 14.31 12.30 -24.66
C LEU A 361 14.02 10.80 -24.64
N ALA A 362 13.60 10.27 -25.78
CA ALA A 362 13.58 8.83 -26.06
C ALA A 362 14.85 8.45 -26.86
N SER A 363 15.48 7.32 -26.53
CA SER A 363 16.75 6.90 -27.12
C SER A 363 16.90 5.37 -27.13
N TYR A 364 17.70 4.87 -28.08
CA TYR A 364 18.13 3.48 -28.19
C TYR A 364 16.97 2.47 -28.19
N SER A 365 16.16 2.51 -29.26
CA SER A 365 14.98 1.65 -29.45
C SER A 365 13.92 1.72 -28.33
N SER A 366 13.92 2.76 -27.49
CA SER A 366 12.89 2.98 -26.48
C SER A 366 11.59 3.53 -27.11
N GLU A 367 10.47 3.39 -26.40
CA GLU A 367 9.20 4.05 -26.76
C GLU A 367 8.74 4.95 -25.61
N ALA A 368 8.48 6.23 -25.90
CA ALA A 368 7.87 7.15 -24.96
C ALA A 368 6.54 7.70 -25.48
N GLU A 369 5.49 7.59 -24.68
CA GLU A 369 4.17 8.16 -24.93
C GLU A 369 3.98 9.40 -24.05
N LEU A 370 3.73 10.55 -24.66
CA LEU A 370 3.61 11.84 -23.99
C LEU A 370 2.19 12.35 -24.08
N LYS A 371 1.63 12.74 -22.94
CA LYS A 371 0.29 13.32 -22.84
C LYS A 371 0.26 14.46 -21.82
N ASP A 372 -0.33 15.60 -22.19
CA ASP A 372 -0.57 16.74 -21.29
C ASP A 372 0.67 17.30 -20.55
N ASN A 373 1.89 17.15 -21.10
CA ASN A 373 3.11 17.65 -20.47
C ASN A 373 3.36 19.14 -20.77
N ALA A 374 3.80 19.89 -19.77
CA ALA A 374 4.25 21.27 -19.90
C ALA A 374 5.78 21.34 -20.01
N LEU A 375 6.28 21.50 -21.24
CA LEU A 375 7.71 21.58 -21.54
C LEU A 375 8.05 23.01 -21.94
N SER A 376 8.78 23.74 -21.09
CA SER A 376 9.07 25.16 -21.32
C SER A 376 10.51 25.52 -20.95
N ALA A 377 11.07 26.54 -21.59
CA ALA A 377 12.46 27.00 -21.35
C ALA A 377 13.54 25.89 -21.44
N ASN A 378 13.26 24.80 -22.13
CA ASN A 378 14.22 23.76 -22.45
C ASN A 378 14.87 24.08 -23.80
N PRO A 379 16.20 23.98 -23.96
CA PRO A 379 16.87 24.12 -25.25
C PRO A 379 16.24 23.25 -26.34
N ARG A 380 15.77 22.06 -25.95
CA ARG A 380 14.96 21.18 -26.81
C ARG A 380 13.77 20.64 -26.01
N PRO A 381 12.52 20.90 -26.40
CA PRO A 381 11.36 20.42 -25.63
C PRO A 381 11.29 18.89 -25.54
N ALA A 382 11.31 18.19 -26.67
CA ALA A 382 11.34 16.73 -26.71
C ALA A 382 12.00 16.19 -27.98
N ALA A 383 12.53 14.96 -27.95
CA ALA A 383 13.04 14.26 -29.13
C ALA A 383 13.04 12.73 -28.99
N ALA A 384 13.20 12.05 -30.13
CA ALA A 384 13.48 10.62 -30.25
C ALA A 384 14.73 10.44 -31.11
N VAL A 385 15.66 9.59 -30.69
CA VAL A 385 16.92 9.29 -31.40
C VAL A 385 17.22 7.79 -31.39
N LEU A 386 18.15 7.33 -32.24
CA LEU A 386 18.64 5.93 -32.23
C LEU A 386 17.50 4.89 -32.29
N ASP A 387 16.68 4.97 -33.33
CA ASP A 387 15.54 4.08 -33.58
C ASP A 387 14.45 4.04 -32.49
N SER A 388 14.43 5.03 -31.59
CA SER A 388 13.36 5.20 -30.61
C SER A 388 12.12 5.88 -31.21
N LYS A 389 11.00 5.77 -30.49
CA LYS A 389 9.72 6.37 -30.87
C LYS A 389 9.20 7.31 -29.79
N LEU A 390 8.64 8.43 -30.23
CA LEU A 390 7.93 9.39 -29.39
C LEU A 390 6.50 9.54 -29.92
N LYS A 391 5.50 9.14 -29.13
CA LYS A 391 4.08 9.29 -29.44
C LYS A 391 3.54 10.50 -28.69
N LEU A 392 2.96 11.47 -29.39
CA LEU A 392 2.41 12.69 -28.80
C LEU A 392 0.88 12.61 -28.82
N HIS A 393 0.26 12.63 -27.64
CA HIS A 393 -1.18 12.76 -27.46
C HIS A 393 -1.48 14.20 -27.08
N ARG A 394 -2.35 14.83 -27.88
CA ARG A 394 -2.80 16.21 -27.66
C ARG A 394 -3.97 16.28 -26.69
#